data_AF-A0A4U3L553-F1
#
_entry.id   AF-A0A4U3L553-F1
#
_cell.length_a   1.000
_cell.length_b   1.000
_cell.length_c   1.000
_cell.angle_alpha   90.00
_cell.angle_beta   90.00
_cell.angle_gamma   90.00
#
_symmetry.space_group_name_H-M   'P 1'
#
loop_
_entity.id
_entity.type
_entity.pdbx_description
1 polymer ?
#
loop_
_entity_poly.entity_id
_entity_poly.type
_entity_poly.pdbx_seq_one_letter_code
_entity_poly.pdbx_strand_id
1 'polypeptide(L)'
;MKRKYIFISILCLALTIGFFACSGSGSDTSNDTSAGTAAATDNTAAADEGSNPKGIGPHQNVELTHPLDKQMIELGKSVYDIKCASCHKLSDEKLVGPGWKGVTDRRTPEWIMNFITNTSEMLQKDTAAQNMLEICLVQMPNQNLTEADARSMLEFMRNNDGKQ
;
A
#
# COMPACT_ATOMS: atom_id res chain seq x y z
N MET A 1 48.11 25.31 -14.84
CA MET A 1 48.17 24.47 -16.05
C MET A 1 46.75 24.33 -16.60
N LYS A 2 46.46 24.96 -17.75
CA LYS A 2 45.12 25.04 -18.36
C LYS A 2 44.93 23.85 -19.28
N ARG A 3 44.02 22.92 -18.97
CA ARG A 3 43.63 21.84 -19.88
C ARG A 3 42.51 22.35 -20.79
N LYS A 4 42.87 22.46 -22.06
CA LYS A 4 42.06 22.96 -23.17
C LYS A 4 41.11 21.84 -23.64
N TYR A 5 39.86 22.22 -23.85
CA TYR A 5 38.86 21.46 -24.59
C TYR A 5 39.36 21.23 -26.02
N ILE A 6 39.44 19.97 -26.43
CA ILE A 6 39.71 19.57 -27.82
C ILE A 6 38.50 18.75 -28.29
N PHE A 7 37.74 19.42 -29.16
CA PHE A 7 37.01 18.90 -30.31
C PHE A 7 37.25 17.42 -30.64
N ILE A 8 36.17 16.65 -30.79
CA ILE A 8 35.93 15.82 -31.98
C ILE A 8 34.41 15.74 -32.18
N SER A 9 33.98 16.40 -33.24
CA SER A 9 32.68 16.27 -33.89
C SER A 9 32.75 15.08 -34.83
N ILE A 10 31.92 14.05 -34.65
CA ILE A 10 31.59 13.10 -35.73
C ILE A 10 30.07 12.90 -35.76
N LEU A 11 29.52 13.49 -36.81
CA LEU A 11 28.22 13.34 -37.44
C LEU A 11 28.13 11.96 -38.14
N CYS A 12 27.07 11.19 -37.87
CA CYS A 12 26.51 10.10 -38.71
C CYS A 12 25.08 9.80 -38.17
N LEU A 13 24.01 10.41 -38.68
CA LEU A 13 23.20 10.04 -39.86
C LEU A 13 22.39 8.72 -39.72
N ALA A 14 21.15 8.90 -39.25
CA ALA A 14 19.85 8.43 -39.79
C ALA A 14 19.47 6.95 -40.02
N LEU A 15 18.15 6.73 -39.90
CA LEU A 15 17.26 5.68 -40.47
C LEU A 15 17.30 4.30 -39.78
N THR A 16 16.23 3.57 -39.44
CA THR A 16 14.81 3.53 -39.87
C THR A 16 13.90 2.89 -38.79
N ILE A 17 12.75 3.54 -38.55
CA ILE A 17 11.34 3.06 -38.51
C ILE A 17 11.10 1.54 -38.43
N GLY A 18 10.38 1.12 -37.39
CA GLY A 18 9.60 -0.12 -37.35
C GLY A 18 8.17 0.18 -36.86
N PHE A 19 7.21 0.21 -37.78
CA PHE A 19 5.78 0.25 -37.47
C PHE A 19 5.31 -1.14 -37.02
N PHE A 20 4.77 -1.22 -35.80
CA PHE A 20 4.02 -2.36 -35.31
C PHE A 20 2.56 -2.17 -35.72
N ALA A 21 2.07 -3.02 -36.62
CA ALA A 21 0.66 -3.09 -37.00
C ALA A 21 0.05 -4.39 -36.49
N CYS A 22 -1.07 -4.26 -35.80
CA CYS A 22 -1.88 -5.31 -35.20
C CYS A 22 -2.91 -5.83 -36.23
N SER A 23 -3.16 -7.14 -36.25
CA SER A 23 -4.44 -7.69 -36.71
C SER A 23 -4.65 -9.08 -36.13
N GLY A 24 -5.66 -9.22 -35.28
CA GLY A 24 -6.02 -10.47 -34.62
C GLY A 24 -7.39 -10.34 -34.00
N SER A 25 -8.43 -10.46 -34.83
CA SER A 25 -9.83 -10.60 -34.43
C SER A 25 -10.03 -11.87 -33.59
N GLY A 26 -10.72 -11.73 -32.47
CA GLY A 26 -11.21 -12.83 -31.65
C GLY A 26 -12.38 -12.35 -30.80
N SER A 27 -13.58 -12.50 -31.36
CA SER A 27 -14.84 -12.51 -30.63
C SER A 27 -14.83 -13.66 -29.62
N ASP A 28 -15.25 -13.41 -28.38
CA ASP A 28 -16.46 -14.07 -27.87
C ASP A 28 -16.91 -13.45 -26.55
N THR A 29 -18.14 -12.96 -26.62
CA THR A 29 -19.01 -12.59 -25.52
C THR A 29 -19.40 -13.84 -24.76
N SER A 30 -19.22 -13.84 -23.44
CA SER A 30 -20.02 -14.65 -22.51
C SER A 30 -20.09 -13.90 -21.18
N ASN A 31 -21.12 -13.07 -21.09
CA ASN A 31 -21.57 -12.43 -19.88
C ASN A 31 -22.56 -13.39 -19.20
N ASP A 32 -22.14 -14.07 -18.14
CA ASP A 32 -23.05 -14.78 -17.25
C ASP A 32 -23.27 -13.91 -16.00
N THR A 33 -24.43 -13.27 -15.99
CA THR A 33 -24.94 -12.48 -14.88
C THR A 33 -25.63 -13.41 -13.89
N SER A 34 -25.09 -13.53 -12.68
CA SER A 34 -25.83 -14.02 -11.53
C SER A 34 -25.90 -12.94 -10.46
N ALA A 35 -27.13 -12.48 -10.23
CA ALA A 35 -27.53 -11.54 -9.20
C ALA A 35 -27.48 -12.20 -7.81
N GLY A 36 -27.06 -11.42 -6.81
CA GLY A 36 -27.09 -11.81 -5.40
C GLY A 36 -26.90 -10.59 -4.51
N THR A 37 -28.01 -9.91 -4.20
CA THR A 37 -28.16 -8.79 -3.26
C THR A 37 -27.67 -9.14 -1.85
N ALA A 38 -26.79 -8.31 -1.27
CA ALA A 38 -26.78 -8.03 0.17
C ALA A 38 -26.11 -6.69 0.45
N ALA A 39 -26.83 -5.84 1.18
CA ALA A 39 -26.48 -4.46 1.50
C ALA A 39 -25.24 -4.36 2.40
N ALA A 40 -24.28 -3.52 2.00
CA ALA A 40 -23.27 -3.00 2.90
C ALA A 40 -23.62 -1.55 3.23
N THR A 41 -23.92 -1.30 4.50
CA THR A 41 -24.10 0.03 5.06
C THR A 41 -22.77 0.77 4.99
N ASP A 42 -22.70 1.69 4.04
CA ASP A 42 -21.61 2.60 3.79
C ASP A 42 -21.56 3.65 4.90
N ASN A 43 -20.58 3.54 5.80
CA ASN A 43 -20.16 4.64 6.67
C ASN A 43 -18.87 5.22 6.08
N THR A 44 -19.04 5.94 4.98
CA THR A 44 -18.03 6.82 4.42
C THR A 44 -17.84 8.02 5.36
N ALA A 45 -16.69 8.07 6.03
CA ALA A 45 -16.15 9.29 6.61
C ALA A 45 -14.71 9.51 6.06
N ALA A 46 -14.64 10.41 5.08
CA ALA A 46 -13.46 11.04 4.48
C ALA A 46 -12.46 10.12 3.73
N ALA A 47 -12.92 9.55 2.61
CA ALA A 47 -12.04 9.14 1.52
C ALA A 47 -11.98 10.25 0.46
N ASP A 48 -10.95 11.09 0.53
CA ASP A 48 -10.29 11.74 -0.62
C ASP A 48 -8.96 12.23 -0.02
N GLU A 49 -7.79 11.69 -0.36
CA GLU A 49 -7.22 11.79 -1.71
C GLU A 49 -6.41 10.54 -2.12
N GLY A 50 -6.69 10.04 -3.33
CA GLY A 50 -5.83 9.06 -4.01
C GLY A 50 -6.47 7.88 -4.75
N SER A 51 -7.72 8.00 -5.21
CA SER A 51 -8.50 7.11 -6.14
C SER A 51 -8.65 5.61 -5.86
N ASN A 52 -7.82 5.01 -4.99
CA ASN A 52 -7.91 3.58 -4.65
C ASN A 52 -7.90 3.38 -3.13
N PRO A 53 -9.07 3.13 -2.51
CA PRO A 53 -9.17 2.95 -1.06
C PRO A 53 -8.36 1.76 -0.53
N LYS A 54 -8.00 0.79 -1.40
CA LYS A 54 -7.21 -0.40 -1.06
C LYS A 54 -5.71 -0.24 -1.32
N GLY A 55 -5.30 0.86 -1.96
CA GLY A 55 -3.93 1.10 -2.37
C GLY A 55 -3.42 0.13 -3.45
N ILE A 56 -2.11 0.11 -3.64
CA ILE A 56 -1.40 -0.65 -4.67
C ILE A 56 -0.83 -1.96 -4.10
N GLY A 57 -1.38 -3.09 -4.51
CA GLY A 57 -0.85 -4.39 -4.15
C GLY A 57 -1.83 -5.56 -4.36
N PRO A 58 -1.41 -6.77 -4.00
CA PRO A 58 -2.18 -8.00 -4.25
C PRO A 58 -3.37 -8.19 -3.29
N HIS A 59 -3.39 -7.52 -2.13
CA HIS A 59 -4.47 -7.69 -1.16
C HIS A 59 -5.68 -6.89 -1.60
N GLN A 60 -6.67 -7.59 -2.18
CA GLN A 60 -7.90 -7.00 -2.69
C GLN A 60 -9.14 -7.38 -1.86
N ASN A 61 -9.02 -8.38 -1.00
CA ASN A 61 -10.05 -8.79 -0.07
C ASN A 61 -9.37 -9.31 1.19
N VAL A 62 -9.64 -8.69 2.34
CA VAL A 62 -9.07 -9.11 3.63
C VAL A 62 -10.21 -9.48 4.57
N GLU A 63 -10.28 -10.76 4.91
CA GLU A 63 -11.28 -11.26 5.84
C GLU A 63 -10.95 -10.83 7.28
N LEU A 64 -11.92 -10.16 7.91
CA LEU A 64 -11.82 -9.69 9.28
C LEU A 64 -12.51 -10.66 10.24
N THR A 65 -11.78 -11.03 11.28
CA THR A 65 -12.22 -11.85 12.40
C THR A 65 -13.08 -11.04 13.36
N HIS A 66 -14.19 -11.64 13.78
CA HIS A 66 -15.12 -11.13 14.78
C HIS A 66 -15.69 -12.32 15.60
N PRO A 67 -15.49 -12.39 16.93
CA PRO A 67 -14.68 -11.47 17.72
C PRO A 67 -13.20 -11.49 17.31
N LEU A 68 -12.43 -10.49 17.74
CA LEU A 68 -10.99 -10.47 17.46
C LEU A 68 -10.28 -11.74 17.95
N ASP A 69 -9.33 -12.23 17.15
CA ASP A 69 -8.52 -13.39 17.49
C ASP A 69 -7.39 -12.98 18.44
N LYS A 70 -7.43 -13.50 19.68
CA LYS A 70 -6.46 -13.17 20.73
C LYS A 70 -5.03 -13.62 20.39
N GLN A 71 -4.87 -14.77 19.74
CA GLN A 71 -3.55 -15.27 19.36
C GLN A 71 -2.93 -14.36 18.30
N MET A 72 -3.73 -13.92 17.32
CA MET A 72 -3.28 -12.98 16.31
C MET A 72 -2.92 -11.61 16.89
N ILE A 73 -3.67 -11.14 17.89
CA ILE A 73 -3.34 -9.90 18.63
C ILE A 73 -1.96 -10.03 19.29
N GLU A 74 -1.69 -11.13 19.99
CA GLU A 74 -0.40 -11.37 20.68
C GLU A 74 0.77 -11.49 19.69
N LEU A 75 0.57 -12.19 18.58
CA LEU A 75 1.55 -12.31 17.51
C LEU A 75 1.82 -10.95 16.85
N GLY A 76 0.77 -10.20 16.50
CA GLY A 76 0.87 -8.87 15.94
C GLY A 76 1.57 -7.89 16.89
N LYS A 77 1.27 -7.95 18.19
CA LYS A 77 1.99 -7.16 19.19
C LYS A 77 3.50 -7.49 19.20
N SER A 78 3.85 -8.78 19.14
CA SER A 78 5.25 -9.21 19.11
C SER A 78 5.99 -8.69 17.87
N VAL A 79 5.33 -8.72 16.71
CA VAL A 79 5.87 -8.15 15.46
C VAL A 79 6.02 -6.63 15.58
N TYR A 80 5.03 -5.93 16.16
CA TYR A 80 5.11 -4.49 16.42
C TYR A 80 6.31 -4.14 17.31
N ASP A 81 6.49 -4.84 18.42
CA ASP A 81 7.56 -4.56 19.40
C ASP A 81 8.95 -4.71 18.75
N ILE A 82 9.12 -5.66 17.81
CA ILE A 82 10.40 -5.93 17.15
C ILE A 82 10.64 -5.03 15.93
N LYS A 83 9.62 -4.81 15.09
CA LYS A 83 9.78 -4.21 13.75
C LYS A 83 9.21 -2.80 13.62
N CYS A 84 8.36 -2.34 14.54
CA CYS A 84 7.60 -1.10 14.35
C CYS A 84 7.74 -0.08 15.50
N ALA A 85 7.93 -0.55 16.74
CA ALA A 85 7.92 0.30 17.94
C ALA A 85 9.06 1.34 18.00
N SER A 86 10.14 1.13 17.26
CA SER A 86 11.22 2.11 17.11
C SER A 86 10.81 3.36 16.33
N CYS A 87 9.78 3.26 15.49
CA CYS A 87 9.35 4.33 14.59
C CYS A 87 7.92 4.82 14.84
N HIS A 88 7.03 3.95 15.35
CA HIS A 88 5.61 4.24 15.54
C HIS A 88 5.21 4.14 17.01
N LYS A 89 4.26 4.99 17.42
CA LYS A 89 3.58 4.90 18.70
C LYS A 89 2.18 4.32 18.52
N LEU A 90 1.68 3.66 19.56
CA LEU A 90 0.28 3.19 19.62
C LEU A 90 -0.72 4.34 19.81
N SER A 91 -0.25 5.51 20.25
CA SER A 91 -1.02 6.75 20.35
C SER A 91 -1.15 7.45 18.99
N ASP A 92 -1.65 8.69 18.99
CA ASP A 92 -1.69 9.61 17.84
C ASP A 92 -0.36 10.39 17.65
N GLU A 93 0.58 10.24 18.58
CA GLU A 93 1.87 10.93 18.55
C GLU A 93 2.76 10.42 17.40
N LYS A 94 3.28 11.35 16.60
CA LYS A 94 4.33 11.07 15.61
C LYS A 94 5.68 10.94 16.30
N LEU A 95 6.40 9.83 16.05
CA LEU A 95 7.80 9.66 16.46
C LEU A 95 8.72 9.82 15.25
N VAL A 96 8.89 8.76 14.46
CA VAL A 96 9.51 8.81 13.13
C VAL A 96 8.40 8.69 12.09
N GLY A 97 7.58 7.64 12.22
CA GLY A 97 6.32 7.47 11.50
C GLY A 97 5.12 8.03 12.28
N PRO A 98 3.93 8.05 11.66
CA PRO A 98 2.70 8.49 12.29
C PRO A 98 2.28 7.57 13.44
N GLY A 99 1.53 8.13 14.40
CA GLY A 99 0.87 7.35 15.43
C GLY A 99 -0.24 6.44 14.87
N TRP A 100 -0.47 5.30 15.53
CA TRP A 100 -1.41 4.26 15.08
C TRP A 100 -2.83 4.42 15.57
N LYS A 101 -3.09 5.24 16.60
CA LYS A 101 -4.45 5.46 17.10
C LYS A 101 -5.40 5.84 15.96
N GLY A 102 -6.46 5.06 15.77
CA GLY A 102 -7.49 5.23 14.74
C GLY A 102 -7.02 4.92 13.31
N VAL A 103 -5.91 4.20 13.11
CA VAL A 103 -5.42 3.88 11.76
C VAL A 103 -6.42 3.03 10.99
N THR A 104 -7.14 2.14 11.68
CA THR A 104 -8.17 1.27 11.10
C THR A 104 -9.49 2.00 10.83
N ASP A 105 -9.63 3.25 11.29
CA ASP A 105 -10.71 4.15 10.88
C ASP A 105 -10.33 4.95 9.62
N ARG A 106 -9.03 5.23 9.45
CA ARG A 106 -8.52 6.06 8.34
C ARG A 106 -8.20 5.26 7.08
N ARG A 107 -7.93 3.96 7.20
CA ARG A 107 -7.45 3.09 6.12
C ARG A 107 -8.20 1.76 6.12
N THR A 108 -8.45 1.23 4.93
CA THR A 108 -9.08 -0.09 4.81
C THR A 108 -8.09 -1.20 5.23
N PRO A 109 -8.60 -2.38 5.63
CA PRO A 109 -7.79 -3.57 5.85
C PRO A 109 -6.81 -3.87 4.71
N GLU A 110 -7.28 -3.80 3.46
CA GLU A 110 -6.49 -4.04 2.26
C GLU A 110 -5.36 -3.03 2.12
N TRP A 111 -5.64 -1.74 2.35
CA TRP A 111 -4.63 -0.70 2.28
C TRP A 111 -3.53 -0.92 3.30
N ILE A 112 -3.89 -1.26 4.55
CA ILE A 112 -2.92 -1.54 5.61
C ILE A 112 -2.06 -2.75 5.22
N MET A 113 -2.68 -3.83 4.77
CA MET A 113 -1.98 -5.04 4.34
C MET A 113 -1.02 -4.75 3.18
N ASN A 114 -1.48 -4.06 2.13
CA ASN A 114 -0.64 -3.67 0.99
C ASN A 114 0.51 -2.74 1.43
N PHE A 115 0.27 -1.79 2.32
CA PHE A 115 1.31 -0.87 2.78
C PHE A 115 2.43 -1.58 3.55
N ILE A 116 2.10 -2.47 4.47
CA ILE A 116 3.10 -3.10 5.35
C ILE A 116 3.84 -4.28 4.68
N THR A 117 3.30 -4.86 3.61
CA THR A 117 3.97 -5.92 2.83
C THR A 117 4.66 -5.40 1.57
N ASN A 118 4.21 -4.26 1.03
CA ASN A 118 4.67 -3.69 -0.25
C ASN A 118 5.00 -2.19 -0.15
N THR A 119 5.66 -1.80 0.94
CA THR A 119 5.88 -0.38 1.30
C THR A 119 6.53 0.44 0.19
N SER A 120 7.53 -0.11 -0.51
CA SER A 120 8.26 0.62 -1.55
C SER A 120 7.38 0.99 -2.75
N GLU A 121 6.50 0.09 -3.20
CA GLU A 121 5.60 0.39 -4.33
C GLU A 121 4.46 1.32 -3.90
N MET A 122 3.93 1.13 -2.70
CA MET A 122 2.93 2.01 -2.11
C MET A 122 3.45 3.45 -2.04
N LEU A 123 4.65 3.68 -1.50
CA LEU A 123 5.24 5.02 -1.46
C LEU A 123 5.52 5.62 -2.85
N GLN A 124 5.67 4.81 -3.88
CA GLN A 124 5.90 5.27 -5.26
C GLN A 124 4.61 5.60 -6.01
N LYS A 125 3.50 4.93 -5.70
CA LYS A 125 2.31 4.92 -6.56
C LYS A 125 0.99 5.28 -5.86
N ASP A 126 0.91 5.10 -4.55
CA ASP A 126 -0.29 5.42 -3.76
C ASP A 126 -0.21 6.86 -3.24
N THR A 127 -1.15 7.71 -3.65
CA THR A 127 -1.16 9.13 -3.27
C THR A 127 -1.28 9.33 -1.77
N ALA A 128 -2.07 8.48 -1.09
CA ALA A 128 -2.22 8.52 0.36
C ALA A 128 -0.90 8.21 1.11
N ALA A 129 -0.11 7.27 0.60
CA ALA A 129 1.24 6.95 1.08
C ALA A 129 2.24 8.09 0.81
N GLN A 130 2.18 8.71 -0.37
CA GLN A 130 3.02 9.84 -0.75
C GLN A 130 2.77 11.06 0.15
N ASN A 131 1.50 11.40 0.41
CA ASN A 131 1.13 12.49 1.31
C ASN A 131 1.65 12.23 2.73
N MET A 132 1.66 10.97 3.18
CA MET A 132 2.23 10.61 4.48
C MET A 132 3.75 10.78 4.51
N LEU A 133 4.45 10.54 3.40
CA LEU A 133 5.88 10.75 3.28
C LEU A 133 6.26 12.22 3.45
N GLU A 134 5.46 13.15 2.92
CA GLU A 134 5.66 14.59 3.11
C GLU A 134 5.56 15.00 4.58
N ILE A 135 4.66 14.37 5.34
CA ILE A 135 4.49 14.63 6.78
C ILE A 135 5.66 14.02 7.58
N CYS A 136 6.13 12.83 7.21
CA CYS A 136 7.10 12.08 7.99
C CYS A 136 8.55 12.41 7.64
N LEU A 137 8.80 12.88 6.42
CA LEU A 137 10.13 13.21 5.85
C LEU A 137 11.13 12.05 5.82
N VAL A 138 10.69 10.84 6.18
CA VAL A 138 11.49 9.62 6.20
C VAL A 138 10.67 8.51 5.55
N GLN A 139 11.26 7.87 4.55
CA GLN A 139 10.67 6.71 3.90
C GLN A 139 10.70 5.50 4.85
N MET A 140 9.53 4.89 5.07
CA MET A 140 9.45 3.61 5.77
C MET A 140 10.10 2.51 4.90
N PRO A 141 11.09 1.77 5.41
CA PRO A 141 11.66 0.64 4.70
C PRO A 141 10.72 -0.56 4.75
N ASN A 142 10.81 -1.45 3.75
CA ASN A 142 10.09 -2.71 3.78
C ASN A 142 10.58 -3.58 4.96
N GLN A 143 9.65 -4.01 5.82
CA GLN A 143 9.93 -4.81 7.02
C GLN A 143 9.98 -6.32 6.74
N ASN A 144 9.81 -6.70 5.47
CA ASN A 144 9.77 -8.09 4.99
C ASN A 144 8.81 -8.93 5.83
N LEU A 145 7.59 -8.42 6.02
CA LEU A 145 6.53 -9.15 6.71
C LEU A 145 6.03 -10.27 5.81
N THR A 146 5.80 -11.44 6.40
CA THR A 146 4.98 -12.47 5.75
C THR A 146 3.52 -12.04 5.76
N GLU A 147 2.69 -12.66 4.92
CA GLU A 147 1.25 -12.40 4.93
C GLU A 147 0.62 -12.71 6.30
N ALA A 148 1.06 -13.77 6.97
CA ALA A 148 0.60 -14.13 8.31
C ALA A 148 0.99 -13.09 9.37
N ASP A 149 2.22 -12.57 9.30
CA ASP A 149 2.66 -11.46 10.18
C ASP A 149 1.81 -10.23 9.92
N ALA A 150 1.63 -9.85 8.65
CA ALA A 150 0.84 -8.68 8.25
C ALA A 150 -0.62 -8.79 8.73
N ARG A 151 -1.23 -9.97 8.60
CA ARG A 151 -2.61 -10.18 9.04
C ARG A 151 -2.73 -10.14 10.57
N SER A 152 -1.74 -10.64 11.30
CA SER A 152 -1.66 -10.52 12.76
C SER A 152 -1.46 -9.05 13.20
N MET A 153 -0.63 -8.30 12.47
CA MET A 153 -0.42 -6.87 12.68
C MET A 153 -1.70 -6.06 12.49
N LEU A 154 -2.47 -6.34 11.43
CA LEU A 154 -3.78 -5.72 11.23
C LEU A 154 -4.74 -6.04 12.39
N GLU A 155 -4.76 -7.27 12.88
CA GLU A 155 -5.58 -7.64 14.04
C GLU A 155 -5.18 -6.87 15.30
N PHE A 156 -3.88 -6.72 15.52
CA PHE A 156 -3.35 -5.93 16.63
C PHE A 156 -3.69 -4.43 16.49
N MET A 157 -3.62 -3.85 15.29
CA MET A 157 -4.06 -2.47 15.04
C MET A 157 -5.57 -2.30 15.30
N ARG A 158 -6.40 -3.26 14.89
CA ARG A 158 -7.84 -3.26 15.19
C ARG A 158 -8.10 -3.30 16.70
N ASN A 159 -7.36 -4.12 17.45
CA ASN A 159 -7.43 -4.14 18.91
C ASN A 159 -6.99 -2.80 19.53
N ASN A 160 -5.90 -2.20 19.03
CA ASN A 160 -5.42 -0.88 19.48
C ASN A 160 -6.50 0.21 19.31
N ASP A 161 -7.26 0.13 18.22
CA ASP A 161 -8.33 1.07 17.89
C ASP A 161 -9.69 0.69 18.52
N GLY A 162 -9.72 -0.32 19.40
CA GLY A 162 -10.91 -0.72 20.15
C GLY A 162 -11.97 -1.45 19.34
N LYS A 163 -11.62 -2.05 18.20
CA LYS A 163 -12.51 -2.96 17.47
C LYS A 163 -12.77 -4.22 18.32
N GLN A 164 -13.93 -4.85 18.13
CA GLN A 164 -14.35 -6.05 18.86
C GLN A 164 -14.55 -7.23 17.92
#